data_AF-A0A0N5AHF7-F1
#
_entry.id   AF-A0A0N5AHF7-F1
#
_cell.length_a   1.000
_cell.length_b   1.000
_cell.length_c   1.000
_cell.angle_alpha   90.00
_cell.angle_beta   90.00
_cell.angle_gamma   90.00
#
_symmetry.space_group_name_H-M   'P 1'
#
loop_
_entity.id
_entity.type
_entity.pdbx_description
1 polymer ?
#
loop_
_entity_poly.entity_id
_entity_poly.type
_entity_poly.pdbx_seq_one_letter_code
_entity_poly.pdbx_strand_id
1 'polypeptide(L)'
;MNSRGLNVNEVNTTEDQCDEKNNENRQSTSMLSATDIENVVSADLNVQSALDDEVTRMLQEAQYNGENYTAEEELELVIGYCLRKLQNPDNLEITWKKDLMKKLVESRLKLDSLKDACVSGELLHIRTYQNHEFIVQSARGRNPYCEVCMSTIWRLIQRWRKCRVCGIRVHDKCIEGVVRKCVGAVACDPDFRVAMKICPEQGLDAQNYACAECKRPLQFGASAEVEPRLCDYSGLYYCNHCHWNDEWMIPARVVNNWDCNKYKVCRASKQLLAYIDRKPLYNLSQVNPRLLTFVAQLNKINKLRHDIMYMKCYFMCCKEAKRLRILQYLNRRQHFVESAEWYSLMDLRDLIDGRLLPEIETIVSVFTAHITRDCVICQGNGFICELCPDDNVIYPFSEGVSICHECCAVFHRHCFDVASKRCPRKNVVVMSIESVPRDLRNLRACLLCSMVKSLDQFVLDGCDNCERYLNMKGDEDKVSECTSSNFDGIIAAASPEDSWVCKWQKINRKVKGIYAVSVSGSLPSHIVQELKAQNVRYVPNMRDTTEKL
;
A
#
# COMPACT_ATOMS: atom_id res chain seq x y z
N MET A 1 61.54 44.12 27.70
CA MET A 1 61.52 42.64 27.75
C MET A 1 60.25 42.20 27.05
N ASN A 2 60.30 42.03 25.73
CA ASN A 2 60.24 40.73 25.02
C ASN A 2 58.95 39.96 25.36
N SER A 3 58.02 39.65 24.44
CA SER A 3 58.23 39.19 23.07
C SER A 3 56.94 39.18 22.22
N ARG A 4 57.08 39.62 20.95
CA ARG A 4 56.57 39.06 19.66
C ARG A 4 55.04 38.93 19.47
N GLY A 5 54.40 39.54 18.47
CA GLY A 5 54.69 39.62 17.02
C GLY A 5 53.66 38.73 16.29
N LEU A 6 53.10 38.98 15.10
CA LEU A 6 53.34 39.89 13.99
C LEU A 6 52.07 39.89 13.12
N ASN A 7 51.87 40.98 12.39
CA ASN A 7 50.85 41.22 11.37
C ASN A 7 51.53 41.12 10.00
N VAL A 8 51.01 40.37 9.01
CA VAL A 8 51.41 40.46 7.59
C VAL A 8 50.30 39.99 6.62
N ASN A 9 49.79 40.97 5.87
CA ASN A 9 49.44 41.10 4.44
C ASN A 9 48.40 40.27 3.67
N GLU A 10 47.56 41.09 3.02
CA GLU A 10 46.89 41.03 1.71
C GLU A 10 47.56 40.20 0.59
N VAL A 11 46.71 39.60 -0.26
CA VAL A 11 46.99 39.36 -1.69
C VAL A 11 45.73 39.68 -2.52
N ASN A 12 45.93 40.55 -3.50
CA ASN A 12 45.02 40.98 -4.58
C ASN A 12 44.46 39.83 -5.43
N THR A 13 43.26 40.04 -6.01
CA THR A 13 43.03 39.77 -7.46
C THR A 13 41.91 40.66 -7.99
N THR A 14 42.13 41.09 -9.23
CA THR A 14 41.53 42.15 -10.04
C THR A 14 40.20 41.81 -10.69
N GLU A 15 39.42 42.86 -10.94
CA GLU A 15 38.28 42.95 -11.87
C GLU A 15 38.74 42.70 -13.32
N ASP A 16 37.90 42.07 -14.17
CA ASP A 16 37.26 42.81 -15.27
C ASP A 16 36.18 42.04 -16.04
N GLN A 17 35.28 42.87 -16.56
CA GLN A 17 33.96 42.75 -17.20
C GLN A 17 33.82 41.85 -18.44
N CYS A 18 32.59 41.38 -18.70
CA CYS A 18 31.89 41.54 -20.00
C CYS A 18 30.43 41.02 -20.01
N ASP A 19 29.50 41.97 -20.07
CA ASP A 19 28.25 42.11 -20.85
C ASP A 19 27.28 40.94 -21.18
N GLU A 20 26.05 41.17 -20.70
CA GLU A 20 24.72 41.10 -21.34
C GLU A 20 24.47 40.17 -22.58
N LYS A 21 23.52 39.22 -22.43
CA LYS A 21 22.16 39.27 -23.03
C LYS A 21 21.36 37.96 -22.86
N ASN A 22 20.05 38.15 -22.60
CA ASN A 22 18.90 37.28 -22.89
C ASN A 22 18.52 36.13 -21.93
N ASN A 23 17.78 36.51 -20.88
CA ASN A 23 16.36 36.16 -20.60
C ASN A 23 15.75 34.92 -21.31
N GLU A 24 15.33 33.90 -20.55
CA GLU A 24 13.93 33.48 -20.34
C GLU A 24 13.84 32.12 -19.59
N ASN A 25 12.80 31.97 -18.75
CA ASN A 25 12.41 30.82 -17.92
C ASN A 25 13.08 30.61 -16.54
N ARG A 26 12.85 31.57 -15.64
CA ARG A 26 12.70 31.29 -14.20
C ARG A 26 11.28 30.83 -13.90
N GLN A 27 11.08 29.54 -13.62
CA GLN A 27 9.91 29.09 -12.86
C GLN A 27 10.23 29.18 -11.36
N SER A 28 9.50 30.08 -10.72
CA SER A 28 9.53 30.47 -9.32
C SER A 28 9.24 29.28 -8.40
N THR A 29 10.19 28.90 -7.55
CA THR A 29 9.91 28.14 -6.33
C THR A 29 9.19 29.07 -5.35
N SER A 30 7.87 28.99 -5.29
CA SER A 30 7.07 29.78 -4.35
C SER A 30 7.37 29.35 -2.90
N MET A 31 7.83 30.30 -2.10
CA MET A 31 7.80 30.21 -0.64
C MET A 31 6.36 30.04 -0.18
N LEU A 32 6.07 28.98 0.57
CA LEU A 32 4.77 28.75 1.19
C LEU A 32 4.51 29.83 2.26
N SER A 33 3.38 30.53 2.16
CA SER A 33 3.01 31.66 3.02
C SER A 33 2.28 31.19 4.28
N ALA A 34 2.18 32.08 5.27
CA ALA A 34 1.52 31.86 6.56
C ALA A 34 0.05 31.38 6.48
N THR A 35 -0.58 31.51 5.31
CA THR A 35 -1.92 30.98 4.98
C THR A 35 -1.99 29.45 4.91
N ASP A 36 -0.86 28.75 4.68
CA ASP A 36 -0.85 27.28 4.60
C ASP A 36 -0.92 26.60 5.98
N ILE A 37 -0.68 27.35 7.05
CA ILE A 37 -0.75 26.88 8.44
C ILE A 37 -2.16 27.08 9.01
N GLU A 38 -2.87 28.13 8.60
CA GLU A 38 -4.27 28.34 8.99
C GLU A 38 -5.16 27.21 8.46
N ASN A 39 -4.87 26.64 7.27
CA ASN A 39 -5.64 25.54 6.69
C ASN A 39 -5.65 24.23 7.49
N VAL A 40 -4.71 24.04 8.44
CA VAL A 40 -4.71 22.87 9.35
C VAL A 40 -5.70 23.06 10.52
N VAL A 41 -6.17 24.29 10.76
CA VAL A 41 -7.00 24.65 11.91
C VAL A 41 -8.34 25.29 11.51
N SER A 42 -8.54 25.71 10.25
CA SER A 42 -9.74 26.43 9.79
C SER A 42 -10.61 25.71 8.74
N ALA A 43 -10.37 24.44 8.40
CA ALA A 43 -11.26 23.65 7.54
C ALA A 43 -12.59 23.21 8.21
N ASP A 44 -13.00 23.83 9.32
CA ASP A 44 -14.27 23.61 10.03
C ASP A 44 -15.33 24.69 9.67
N LEU A 45 -15.47 25.02 8.38
CA LEU A 45 -16.69 25.67 7.87
C LEU A 45 -17.28 24.85 6.71
N ASN A 46 -18.08 23.87 7.12
CA ASN A 46 -19.26 23.35 6.42
C ASN A 46 -19.25 23.42 4.88
N VAL A 47 -18.55 22.50 4.22
CA VAL A 47 -18.94 22.08 2.86
C VAL A 47 -19.71 20.77 3.01
N GLN A 48 -21.00 20.89 3.32
CA GLN A 48 -21.92 19.77 3.07
C GLN A 48 -21.87 19.47 1.58
N SER A 49 -21.60 18.22 1.20
CA SER A 49 -21.63 17.87 -0.21
C SER A 49 -23.07 18.02 -0.72
N ALA A 50 -23.27 18.46 -1.96
CA ALA A 50 -24.61 18.57 -2.55
C ALA A 50 -25.39 17.24 -2.50
N LEU A 51 -24.68 16.10 -2.39
CA LEU A 51 -25.26 14.77 -2.16
C LEU A 51 -25.78 14.60 -0.73
N ASP A 52 -25.06 15.12 0.27
CA ASP A 52 -25.50 15.08 1.67
C ASP A 52 -26.74 15.93 1.90
N ASP A 53 -26.85 17.08 1.24
CA ASP A 53 -28.05 17.92 1.27
C ASP A 53 -29.25 17.22 0.62
N GLU A 54 -29.05 16.55 -0.52
CA GLU A 54 -30.09 15.80 -1.20
C GLU A 54 -30.57 14.58 -0.40
N VAL A 55 -29.63 13.84 0.20
CA VAL A 55 -29.95 12.73 1.10
C VAL A 55 -30.69 13.22 2.34
N THR A 56 -30.30 14.38 2.89
CA THR A 56 -30.97 14.97 4.06
C THR A 56 -32.40 15.40 3.73
N ARG A 57 -32.62 16.04 2.57
CA ARG A 57 -33.97 16.39 2.09
C ARG A 57 -34.85 15.15 1.91
N MET A 58 -34.33 14.11 1.27
CA MET A 58 -35.04 12.84 1.07
C MET A 58 -35.48 12.21 2.41
N LEU A 59 -34.58 12.19 3.42
CA LEU A 59 -34.90 11.66 4.74
C LEU A 59 -35.92 12.53 5.48
N GLN A 60 -35.85 13.86 5.36
CA GLN A 60 -36.83 14.79 5.94
C GLN A 60 -38.23 14.66 5.31
N GLU A 61 -38.31 14.48 3.99
CA GLU A 61 -39.57 14.21 3.27
C GLU A 61 -40.18 12.87 3.69
N ALA A 62 -39.36 11.84 3.89
CA ALA A 62 -39.80 10.55 4.39
C ALA A 62 -40.34 10.64 5.83
N GLN A 63 -39.71 11.44 6.69
CA GLN A 63 -40.16 11.67 8.08
C GLN A 63 -41.45 12.51 8.17
N TYR A 64 -41.69 13.44 7.24
CA TYR A 64 -42.92 14.24 7.20
C TYR A 64 -44.18 13.40 6.89
N ASN A 65 -44.01 12.23 6.26
CA ASN A 65 -45.10 11.30 5.98
C ASN A 65 -45.52 10.44 7.19
N GLY A 66 -44.99 10.72 8.38
CA GLY A 66 -45.46 10.14 9.65
C GLY A 66 -44.81 8.82 10.05
N GLU A 67 -43.78 8.37 9.33
CA GLU A 67 -43.03 7.16 9.66
C GLU A 67 -41.78 7.52 10.48
N ASN A 68 -41.74 7.10 11.75
CA ASN A 68 -40.52 7.15 12.55
C ASN A 68 -39.59 6.00 12.13
N TYR A 69 -38.64 6.30 11.26
CA TYR A 69 -37.63 5.33 10.84
C TYR A 69 -36.56 5.11 11.91
N THR A 70 -36.14 3.87 12.09
CA THR A 70 -34.93 3.49 12.81
C THR A 70 -33.68 3.85 11.99
N ALA A 71 -32.53 3.95 12.64
CA ALA A 71 -31.26 4.24 11.96
C ALA A 71 -30.88 3.17 10.91
N GLU A 72 -31.37 1.94 11.04
CA GLU A 72 -31.19 0.87 10.05
C GLU A 72 -32.04 1.13 8.81
N GLU A 73 -33.32 1.48 8.98
CA GLU A 73 -34.24 1.81 7.89
C GLU A 73 -33.81 3.07 7.13
N GLU A 74 -33.30 4.09 7.83
CA GLU A 74 -32.71 5.28 7.19
C GLU A 74 -31.53 4.91 6.28
N LEU A 75 -30.63 4.02 6.74
CA LEU A 75 -29.50 3.57 5.94
C LEU A 75 -29.92 2.72 4.74
N GLU A 76 -30.94 1.88 4.90
CA GLU A 76 -31.51 1.09 3.80
C GLU A 76 -32.15 1.98 2.72
N LEU A 77 -32.83 3.06 3.12
CA LEU A 77 -33.37 4.08 2.21
C LEU A 77 -32.26 4.78 1.43
N VAL A 78 -31.18 5.19 2.10
CA VAL A 78 -30.01 5.83 1.47
C VAL A 78 -29.30 4.87 0.50
N ILE A 79 -29.13 3.60 0.87
CA ILE A 79 -28.55 2.57 0.01
C ILE A 79 -29.43 2.36 -1.23
N GLY A 80 -30.74 2.24 -1.05
CA GLY A 80 -31.70 2.09 -2.15
C GLY A 80 -31.67 3.29 -3.10
N TYR A 81 -31.58 4.51 -2.58
CA TYR A 81 -31.42 5.72 -3.37
C TYR A 81 -30.14 5.69 -4.23
N CYS A 82 -29.00 5.39 -3.60
CA CYS A 82 -27.72 5.36 -4.31
C CYS A 82 -27.71 4.29 -5.42
N LEU A 83 -28.26 3.10 -5.16
CA LEU A 83 -28.36 2.03 -6.14
C LEU A 83 -29.26 2.40 -7.33
N ARG A 84 -30.43 3.00 -7.09
CA ARG A 84 -31.34 3.45 -8.17
C ARG A 84 -30.68 4.49 -9.08
N LYS A 85 -29.93 5.44 -8.50
CA LYS A 85 -29.20 6.46 -9.26
C LYS A 85 -28.04 5.87 -10.07
N LEU A 86 -27.36 4.84 -9.55
CA LEU A 86 -26.28 4.16 -10.26
C LEU A 86 -26.76 3.22 -11.37
N GLN A 87 -28.01 2.76 -11.33
CA GLN A 87 -28.62 1.89 -12.35
C GLN A 87 -29.01 2.62 -13.65
N ASN A 88 -29.19 3.95 -13.62
CA ASN A 88 -29.43 4.80 -14.79
C ASN A 88 -28.32 5.85 -14.96
N PRO A 89 -27.13 5.46 -15.47
CA PRO A 89 -25.94 6.31 -15.50
C PRO A 89 -25.92 7.36 -16.62
N ASP A 90 -26.90 7.36 -17.53
CA ASP A 90 -26.83 8.07 -18.82
C ASP A 90 -26.75 9.60 -18.72
N ASN A 91 -26.92 10.19 -17.53
CA ASN A 91 -26.81 11.64 -17.27
C ASN A 91 -26.03 11.99 -15.99
N LEU A 92 -25.17 11.10 -15.47
CA LEU A 92 -24.42 11.35 -14.23
C LEU A 92 -22.99 11.85 -14.49
N GLU A 93 -22.64 12.99 -13.90
CA GLU A 93 -21.25 13.47 -13.86
C GLU A 93 -20.32 12.46 -13.15
N ILE A 94 -19.07 12.37 -13.61
CA ILE A 94 -18.07 11.42 -13.10
C ILE A 94 -17.77 11.65 -11.61
N THR A 95 -17.76 12.90 -11.18
CA THR A 95 -17.60 13.33 -9.77
C THR A 95 -18.76 12.82 -8.92
N TRP A 96 -19.99 13.08 -9.35
CA TRP A 96 -21.20 12.62 -8.67
C TRP A 96 -21.31 11.09 -8.57
N LYS A 97 -20.87 10.37 -9.61
CA LYS A 97 -20.80 8.91 -9.59
C LYS A 97 -19.82 8.38 -8.52
N LYS A 98 -18.68 9.05 -8.34
CA LYS A 98 -17.70 8.71 -7.29
C LYS A 98 -18.28 8.98 -5.89
N ASP A 99 -18.98 10.11 -5.72
CA ASP A 99 -19.58 10.47 -4.43
C ASP A 99 -20.73 9.51 -4.06
N LEU A 100 -21.56 9.12 -5.02
CA LEU A 100 -22.59 8.09 -4.82
C LEU A 100 -22.00 6.72 -4.46
N MET A 101 -20.90 6.31 -5.12
CA MET A 101 -20.22 5.06 -4.78
C MET A 101 -19.62 5.13 -3.36
N LYS A 102 -19.00 6.25 -3.00
CA LYS A 102 -18.45 6.47 -1.65
C LYS A 102 -19.55 6.39 -0.59
N LYS A 103 -20.66 7.11 -0.80
CA LYS A 103 -21.82 7.10 0.11
C LYS A 103 -22.46 5.72 0.21
N LEU A 104 -22.59 4.99 -0.90
CA LEU A 104 -23.12 3.62 -0.92
C LEU A 104 -22.26 2.67 -0.07
N VAL A 105 -20.93 2.73 -0.20
CA VAL A 105 -20.01 1.89 0.55
C VAL A 105 -20.04 2.27 2.04
N GLU A 106 -19.99 3.56 2.37
CA GLU A 106 -20.08 4.04 3.75
C GLU A 106 -21.39 3.60 4.42
N SER A 107 -22.53 3.78 3.75
CA SER A 107 -23.84 3.38 4.28
C SER A 107 -23.96 1.87 4.45
N ARG A 108 -23.41 1.06 3.53
CA ARG A 108 -23.39 -0.42 3.67
C ARG A 108 -22.53 -0.88 4.83
N LEU A 109 -21.32 -0.34 4.98
CA LEU A 109 -20.44 -0.67 6.11
C LEU A 109 -21.09 -0.30 7.45
N LYS A 110 -21.79 0.83 7.49
CA LYS A 110 -22.51 1.27 8.69
C LYS A 110 -23.73 0.38 8.99
N LEU A 111 -24.46 -0.04 7.96
CA LEU A 111 -25.58 -0.98 8.09
C LEU A 111 -25.11 -2.36 8.55
N ASP A 112 -24.05 -2.90 7.95
CA ASP A 112 -23.45 -4.18 8.37
C ASP A 112 -22.94 -4.09 9.81
N SER A 113 -22.30 -2.97 10.19
CA SER A 113 -21.88 -2.73 11.57
C SER A 113 -23.04 -2.67 12.56
N LEU A 114 -24.20 -2.14 12.17
CA LEU A 114 -25.41 -2.12 13.00
C LEU A 114 -26.01 -3.53 13.12
N LYS A 115 -26.14 -4.24 12.00
CA LYS A 115 -26.66 -5.62 11.95
C LYS A 115 -25.79 -6.59 12.76
N ASP A 116 -24.48 -6.53 12.60
CA ASP A 116 -23.51 -7.33 13.37
C ASP A 116 -23.60 -7.08 14.88
N ALA A 117 -23.93 -5.85 15.25
CA ALA A 117 -23.92 -5.43 16.63
C ALA A 117 -25.32 -5.50 17.30
N CYS A 118 -26.38 -5.75 16.51
CA CYS A 118 -27.69 -6.23 16.94
C CYS A 118 -27.67 -7.74 17.29
N VAL A 119 -26.85 -8.53 16.59
CA VAL A 119 -26.66 -9.98 16.84
C VAL A 119 -25.85 -10.27 18.13
N SER A 120 -24.99 -9.35 18.56
CA SER A 120 -24.10 -9.52 19.73
C SER A 120 -24.55 -8.80 21.01
N GLY A 121 -25.61 -7.97 20.95
CA GLY A 121 -26.08 -7.17 22.10
C GLY A 121 -25.09 -6.07 22.55
N GLU A 122 -24.01 -5.82 21.79
CA GLU A 122 -22.92 -4.91 22.17
C GLU A 122 -23.24 -3.42 21.90
N LEU A 123 -24.17 -3.08 21.00
CA LEU A 123 -24.45 -1.68 20.62
C LEU A 123 -25.06 -0.81 21.72
N LEU A 124 -25.84 -1.40 22.63
CA LEU A 124 -26.60 -0.63 23.64
C LEU A 124 -25.69 0.10 24.64
N HIS A 125 -24.39 -0.20 24.65
CA HIS A 125 -23.43 0.36 25.60
C HIS A 125 -22.38 1.28 24.96
N ILE A 126 -22.42 1.53 23.65
CA ILE A 126 -21.47 2.43 22.97
C ILE A 126 -22.05 3.84 22.94
N ARG A 127 -21.31 4.82 23.48
CA ARG A 127 -21.67 6.24 23.40
C ARG A 127 -20.69 6.95 22.48
N THR A 128 -21.19 7.66 21.47
CA THR A 128 -20.33 8.39 20.52
C THR A 128 -20.34 9.88 20.83
N TYR A 129 -19.15 10.49 20.91
CA TYR A 129 -19.00 11.93 21.09
C TYR A 129 -17.65 12.39 20.51
N GLN A 130 -17.61 13.49 19.73
CA GLN A 130 -16.39 13.97 19.04
C GLN A 130 -15.67 12.85 18.25
N ASN A 131 -16.46 11.99 17.59
CA ASN A 131 -16.00 10.80 16.85
C ASN A 131 -15.28 9.72 17.69
N HIS A 132 -15.34 9.80 19.03
CA HIS A 132 -14.88 8.74 19.91
C HIS A 132 -16.01 7.76 20.19
N GLU A 133 -15.72 6.47 20.08
CA GLU A 133 -16.65 5.39 20.43
C GLU A 133 -16.35 4.91 21.86
N PHE A 134 -17.10 5.42 22.84
CA PHE A 134 -16.86 5.19 24.26
C PHE A 134 -17.57 3.93 24.77
N ILE A 135 -16.78 2.96 25.21
CA ILE A 135 -17.26 1.72 25.83
C ILE A 135 -17.08 1.79 27.34
N VAL A 136 -18.13 1.41 28.09
CA VAL A 136 -18.06 1.26 29.55
C VAL A 136 -17.01 0.22 29.92
N GLN A 137 -16.15 0.55 30.87
CA GLN A 137 -15.06 -0.35 31.26
C GLN A 137 -15.37 -1.08 32.57
N SER A 138 -14.84 -2.29 32.71
CA SER A 138 -15.00 -3.10 33.92
C SER A 138 -14.31 -2.47 35.14
N ALA A 139 -14.71 -2.89 36.33
CA ALA A 139 -14.10 -2.47 37.58
C ALA A 139 -12.79 -3.22 37.93
N ARG A 140 -12.21 -4.00 37.01
CA ARG A 140 -10.94 -4.72 37.22
C ARG A 140 -9.73 -3.81 36.92
N GLY A 141 -8.57 -4.12 37.53
CA GLY A 141 -7.29 -3.45 37.21
C GLY A 141 -6.89 -2.33 38.17
N ARG A 142 -6.19 -1.29 37.68
CA ARG A 142 -5.78 -0.11 38.46
C ARG A 142 -6.72 1.07 38.18
N ASN A 143 -6.86 2.01 39.11
CA ASN A 143 -7.66 3.23 38.91
C ASN A 143 -7.00 4.12 37.84
N PRO A 144 -7.67 4.41 36.71
CA PRO A 144 -7.14 5.34 35.70
C PRO A 144 -7.36 6.80 36.10
N TYR A 145 -6.77 7.73 35.35
CA TYR A 145 -7.09 9.16 35.44
C TYR A 145 -8.01 9.55 34.29
N CYS A 146 -8.96 10.44 34.58
CA CYS A 146 -9.81 11.06 33.56
C CYS A 146 -9.00 12.12 32.80
N GLU A 147 -8.95 12.02 31.48
CA GLU A 147 -8.19 12.95 30.63
C GLU A 147 -8.90 14.30 30.40
N VAL A 148 -10.10 14.49 30.99
CA VAL A 148 -10.86 15.74 30.93
C VAL A 148 -10.74 16.52 32.24
N CYS A 149 -11.15 15.91 33.36
CA CYS A 149 -11.11 16.59 34.67
C CYS A 149 -9.83 16.34 35.46
N MET A 150 -8.89 15.54 34.92
CA MET A 150 -7.56 15.26 35.51
C MET A 150 -7.58 14.54 36.86
N SER A 151 -8.76 14.13 37.35
CA SER A 151 -8.90 13.40 38.61
C SER A 151 -8.88 11.88 38.41
N THR A 152 -8.52 11.17 39.47
CA THR A 152 -8.57 9.71 39.52
C THR A 152 -10.00 9.21 39.35
N ILE A 153 -10.17 8.24 38.46
CA ILE A 153 -11.39 7.49 38.25
C ILE A 153 -11.42 6.33 39.25
N TRP A 154 -12.32 6.42 40.23
CA TRP A 154 -12.54 5.38 41.23
C TRP A 154 -13.44 4.28 40.67
N ARG A 155 -12.86 3.36 39.91
CA ARG A 155 -13.57 2.35 39.10
C ARG A 155 -14.61 1.49 39.83
N LEU A 156 -14.51 1.35 41.16
CA LEU A 156 -15.44 0.56 41.99
C LEU A 156 -16.76 1.29 42.25
N ILE A 157 -16.75 2.63 42.19
CA ILE A 157 -17.87 3.49 42.57
C ILE A 157 -18.27 4.47 41.48
N GLN A 158 -17.40 4.69 40.48
CA GLN A 158 -17.64 5.61 39.37
C GLN A 158 -17.71 4.85 38.06
N ARG A 159 -18.76 5.11 37.28
CA ARG A 159 -18.84 4.68 35.88
C ARG A 159 -17.86 5.49 35.05
N TRP A 160 -17.12 4.79 34.20
CA TRP A 160 -16.13 5.40 33.32
C TRP A 160 -16.06 4.67 32.00
N ARG A 161 -15.59 5.39 30.98
CA ARG A 161 -15.50 4.88 29.62
C ARG A 161 -14.12 5.08 29.05
N LYS A 162 -13.80 4.19 28.10
CA LYS A 162 -12.59 4.27 27.28
C LYS A 162 -13.01 4.27 25.82
N CYS A 163 -12.45 5.17 25.02
CA CYS A 163 -12.62 5.08 23.58
C CYS A 163 -11.94 3.80 23.06
N ARG A 164 -12.67 2.96 22.32
CA ARG A 164 -12.09 1.71 21.77
C ARG A 164 -10.99 1.95 20.75
N VAL A 165 -10.99 3.11 20.10
CA VAL A 165 -10.07 3.47 19.02
C VAL A 165 -8.82 4.17 19.54
N CYS A 166 -8.95 5.36 20.14
CA CYS A 166 -7.80 6.16 20.58
C CYS A 166 -7.34 5.85 22.02
N GLY A 167 -8.17 5.15 22.79
CA GLY A 167 -7.87 4.80 24.17
C GLY A 167 -8.01 5.93 25.20
N ILE A 168 -8.54 7.11 24.84
CA ILE A 168 -8.83 8.18 25.81
C ILE A 168 -9.77 7.67 26.90
N ARG A 169 -9.51 8.06 28.15
CA ARG A 169 -10.24 7.59 29.34
C ARG A 169 -10.94 8.77 30.01
N VAL A 170 -12.23 8.60 30.26
CA VAL A 170 -13.07 9.66 30.83
C VAL A 170 -14.05 9.08 31.84
N HIS A 171 -14.39 9.86 32.87
CA HIS A 171 -15.62 9.58 33.62
C HIS A 171 -16.81 9.61 32.67
N ASP A 172 -17.86 8.83 32.95
CA ASP A 172 -19.08 8.84 32.16
C ASP A 172 -19.71 10.25 32.07
N LYS A 173 -19.66 11.00 33.18
CA LYS A 173 -20.09 12.41 33.26
C LYS A 173 -19.18 13.42 32.55
N CYS A 174 -17.95 13.03 32.19
CA CYS A 174 -16.97 13.93 31.57
C CYS A 174 -16.92 13.81 30.04
N ILE A 175 -17.76 12.97 29.43
CA ILE A 175 -17.75 12.70 27.99
C ILE A 175 -17.97 13.98 27.19
N GLU A 176 -18.96 14.79 27.58
CA GLU A 176 -19.28 16.06 26.91
C GLU A 176 -18.21 17.14 27.10
N GLY A 177 -17.26 16.93 28.02
CA GLY A 177 -16.10 17.82 28.19
C GLY A 177 -14.90 17.47 27.32
N VAL A 178 -14.99 16.45 26.46
CA VAL A 178 -13.91 16.08 25.54
C VAL A 178 -13.82 17.10 24.42
N VAL A 179 -12.72 17.85 24.36
CA VAL A 179 -12.50 18.89 23.34
C VAL A 179 -11.99 18.32 22.02
N ARG A 180 -11.04 17.36 22.07
CA ARG A 180 -10.37 16.85 20.86
C ARG A 180 -11.15 15.76 20.14
N LYS A 181 -11.16 15.81 18.80
CA LYS A 181 -11.69 14.74 17.92
C LYS A 181 -10.88 13.44 18.10
N CYS A 182 -11.51 12.28 17.87
CA CYS A 182 -10.84 10.99 17.95
C CYS A 182 -9.73 10.84 16.90
N VAL A 183 -8.56 10.36 17.31
CA VAL A 183 -7.41 10.17 16.39
C VAL A 183 -7.71 9.18 15.28
N GLY A 184 -8.64 8.22 15.51
CA GLY A 184 -9.09 7.31 14.48
C GLY A 184 -9.84 8.03 13.35
N ALA A 185 -10.70 8.98 13.70
CA ALA A 185 -11.39 9.80 12.71
C ALA A 185 -10.42 10.74 11.99
N VAL A 186 -9.52 11.41 12.74
CA VAL A 186 -8.49 12.29 12.17
C VAL A 186 -7.58 11.54 11.19
N ALA A 187 -7.17 10.33 11.51
CA ALA A 187 -6.28 9.54 10.65
C ALA A 187 -6.99 8.80 9.51
N CYS A 188 -8.33 8.80 9.48
CA CYS A 188 -9.13 8.30 8.36
C CYS A 188 -9.48 9.41 7.35
N ASP A 189 -9.17 10.67 7.67
CA ASP A 189 -9.33 11.79 6.77
C ASP A 189 -8.44 11.60 5.53
N PRO A 190 -8.97 11.69 4.28
CA PRO A 190 -8.18 11.60 3.06
C PRO A 190 -7.05 12.64 2.97
N ASP A 191 -7.22 13.79 3.62
CA ASP A 191 -6.23 14.88 3.66
C ASP A 191 -5.29 14.77 4.85
N PHE A 192 -5.42 13.74 5.68
CA PHE A 192 -4.49 13.49 6.78
C PHE A 192 -3.06 13.34 6.24
N ARG A 193 -2.14 14.14 6.79
CA ARG A 193 -0.70 14.04 6.55
C ARG A 193 0.05 14.02 7.87
N VAL A 194 1.08 13.20 7.96
CA VAL A 194 1.99 13.18 9.11
C VAL A 194 2.90 14.40 9.02
N ALA A 195 3.13 15.08 10.15
CA ALA A 195 4.06 16.20 10.19
C ALA A 195 5.50 15.70 9.99
N MET A 196 6.14 16.17 8.90
CA MET A 196 7.51 15.77 8.51
C MET A 196 8.56 16.84 8.79
N LYS A 197 8.17 18.00 9.33
CA LYS A 197 9.08 19.01 9.88
C LYS A 197 9.42 18.67 11.33
N ILE A 198 10.69 18.77 11.71
CA ILE A 198 11.14 18.55 13.09
C ILE A 198 10.71 19.77 13.90
N CYS A 199 9.88 19.57 14.93
CA CYS A 199 9.37 20.61 15.84
C CYS A 199 9.08 21.94 15.13
N PRO A 200 7.98 22.04 14.35
CA PRO A 200 7.65 23.23 13.57
C PRO A 200 7.11 24.34 14.47
N GLU A 201 7.93 24.83 15.39
CA GLU A 201 7.59 25.88 16.34
C GLU A 201 7.36 27.22 15.63
N GLN A 202 6.27 27.90 16.00
CA GLN A 202 5.87 29.19 15.43
C GLN A 202 5.85 30.34 16.45
N GLY A 203 6.04 30.04 17.74
CA GLY A 203 5.91 31.01 18.82
C GLY A 203 4.55 31.01 19.50
N LEU A 204 4.48 31.62 20.69
CA LEU A 204 3.27 31.68 21.52
C LEU A 204 2.27 32.75 21.04
N ASP A 205 2.77 33.78 20.36
CA ASP A 205 2.02 34.83 19.70
C ASP A 205 1.13 34.28 18.57
N ALA A 206 1.65 33.34 17.77
CA ALA A 206 0.90 32.65 16.71
C ALA A 206 -0.31 31.84 17.24
N GLN A 207 -0.31 31.49 18.53
CA GLN A 207 -1.42 30.79 19.21
C GLN A 207 -2.20 31.70 20.16
N ASN A 208 -2.17 33.02 19.95
CA ASN A 208 -2.87 34.03 20.74
C ASN A 208 -2.62 33.89 22.25
N TYR A 209 -1.38 33.55 22.64
CA TYR A 209 -1.01 33.34 24.03
C TYR A 209 -1.90 32.32 24.76
N ALA A 210 -2.44 31.33 24.06
CA ALA A 210 -3.41 30.37 24.59
C ALA A 210 -3.06 28.92 24.25
N CYS A 211 -3.40 27.99 25.14
CA CYS A 211 -3.15 26.56 24.96
C CYS A 211 -3.76 26.08 23.63
N ALA A 212 -2.97 25.38 22.82
CA ALA A 212 -3.41 24.94 21.50
C ALA A 212 -4.68 24.06 21.53
N GLU A 213 -4.86 23.26 22.59
CA GLU A 213 -6.02 22.36 22.76
C GLU A 213 -7.19 23.03 23.50
N CYS A 214 -7.01 23.44 24.76
CA CYS A 214 -8.12 23.93 25.59
C CYS A 214 -8.32 25.45 25.57
N LYS A 215 -7.51 26.20 24.81
CA LYS A 215 -7.55 27.66 24.67
C LYS A 215 -7.39 28.46 25.99
N ARG A 216 -6.98 27.81 27.08
CA ARG A 216 -6.63 28.50 28.34
C ARG A 216 -5.42 29.43 28.10
N PRO A 217 -5.43 30.67 28.62
CA PRO A 217 -4.29 31.57 28.53
C PRO A 217 -3.00 30.93 29.09
N LEU A 218 -1.88 31.22 28.43
CA LEU A 218 -0.55 30.73 28.76
C LEU A 218 0.36 31.93 29.05
N GLN A 219 1.19 31.79 30.08
CA GLN A 219 2.15 32.80 30.48
C GLN A 219 3.46 32.14 30.94
N PHE A 220 4.59 32.65 30.46
CA PHE A 220 5.92 32.29 30.96
C PHE A 220 6.29 33.10 32.20
N GLY A 221 7.13 32.53 33.07
CA GLY A 221 7.57 33.18 34.32
C GLY A 221 6.70 32.87 35.55
N ALA A 222 5.76 31.92 35.43
CA ALA A 222 5.08 31.30 36.58
C ALA A 222 5.97 30.20 37.22
N SER A 223 5.43 29.44 38.19
CA SER A 223 6.13 28.26 38.70
C SER A 223 6.28 27.17 37.64
N ALA A 224 7.30 26.32 37.77
CA ALA A 224 7.59 25.22 36.83
C ALA A 224 6.41 24.24 36.61
N GLU A 225 5.46 24.19 37.55
CA GLU A 225 4.25 23.35 37.44
C GLU A 225 3.19 23.93 36.49
N VAL A 226 3.21 25.25 36.28
CA VAL A 226 2.20 26.01 35.51
C VAL A 226 2.77 26.46 34.16
N GLU A 227 4.07 26.34 33.97
CA GLU A 227 4.76 26.77 32.75
C GLU A 227 4.23 26.04 31.49
N PRO A 228 4.01 26.76 30.38
CA PRO A 228 3.62 26.18 29.11
C PRO A 228 4.63 25.14 28.61
N ARG A 229 4.12 24.05 28.01
CA ARG A 229 4.94 22.94 27.52
C ARG A 229 4.85 22.86 26.00
N LEU A 230 6.02 22.85 25.35
CA LEU A 230 6.15 22.67 23.91
C LEU A 230 6.03 21.20 23.53
N CYS A 231 5.18 20.89 22.54
CA CYS A 231 5.08 19.56 21.95
C CYS A 231 6.07 19.41 20.79
N ASP A 232 6.99 18.45 20.84
CA ASP A 232 8.00 18.26 19.79
C ASP A 232 7.39 17.88 18.43
N TYR A 233 6.25 17.18 18.42
CA TYR A 233 5.57 16.78 17.19
C TYR A 233 4.81 17.93 16.50
N SER A 234 3.99 18.68 17.26
CA SER A 234 3.14 19.74 16.68
C SER A 234 3.83 21.10 16.63
N GLY A 235 4.88 21.34 17.42
CA GLY A 235 5.52 22.65 17.54
C GLY A 235 4.68 23.69 18.30
N LEU A 236 3.58 23.28 18.93
CA LEU A 236 2.67 24.19 19.65
C LEU A 236 2.84 24.09 21.17
N TYR A 237 2.46 25.14 21.88
CA TYR A 237 2.47 25.20 23.35
C TYR A 237 1.13 24.80 23.97
N TYR A 238 1.22 24.08 25.09
CA TYR A 238 0.09 23.52 25.82
C TYR A 238 0.21 23.78 27.32
N CYS A 239 -0.92 23.87 28.02
CA CYS A 239 -0.90 23.89 29.48
C CYS A 239 -0.55 22.50 30.05
N ASN A 240 -0.21 22.46 31.34
CA ASN A 240 0.10 21.23 32.08
C ASN A 240 -1.04 20.19 32.09
N HIS A 241 -2.29 20.60 31.84
CA HIS A 241 -3.44 19.69 31.70
C HIS A 241 -3.50 18.98 30.35
N CYS A 242 -3.08 19.62 29.26
CA CYS A 242 -3.12 19.06 27.91
C CYS A 242 -1.80 18.38 27.51
N HIS A 243 -0.72 18.67 28.21
CA HIS A 243 0.60 18.12 27.95
C HIS A 243 1.22 17.55 29.23
N TRP A 244 1.26 16.23 29.37
CA TRP A 244 1.70 15.56 30.61
C TRP A 244 3.20 15.23 30.63
N ASN A 245 3.98 15.79 29.70
CA ASN A 245 5.36 15.37 29.43
C ASN A 245 5.45 13.89 29.04
N ASP A 246 4.42 13.38 28.35
CA ASP A 246 4.53 12.08 27.71
C ASP A 246 5.61 12.14 26.64
N GLU A 247 6.31 11.03 26.46
CA GLU A 247 7.37 10.93 25.48
C GLU A 247 7.01 9.92 24.39
N TRP A 248 7.28 10.29 23.13
CA TRP A 248 7.10 9.41 21.99
C TRP A 248 8.16 9.68 20.92
N MET A 249 8.35 8.72 20.02
CA MET A 249 9.22 8.86 18.86
C MET A 249 8.60 9.81 17.82
N ILE A 250 9.42 10.68 17.23
CA ILE A 250 8.94 11.73 16.32
C ILE A 250 9.25 11.35 14.88
N PRO A 251 8.24 11.15 14.00
CA PRO A 251 8.45 10.68 12.64
C PRO A 251 9.46 11.50 11.84
N ALA A 252 9.36 12.83 11.93
CA ALA A 252 10.28 13.74 11.25
C ALA A 252 11.75 13.51 11.66
N ARG A 253 12.03 13.23 12.94
CA ARG A 253 13.39 12.96 13.44
C ARG A 253 13.90 11.59 12.99
N VAL A 254 13.04 10.58 12.96
CA VAL A 254 13.40 9.25 12.46
C VAL A 254 13.78 9.33 10.97
N VAL A 255 12.94 9.97 10.16
CA VAL A 255 13.12 9.98 8.70
C VAL A 255 14.23 10.95 8.26
N ASN A 256 14.42 12.08 8.94
CA ASN A 256 15.44 13.05 8.55
C ASN A 256 16.80 12.75 9.21
N ASN A 257 16.81 12.29 10.46
CA ASN A 257 18.02 12.21 11.28
C ASN A 257 18.37 10.78 11.73
N TRP A 258 17.59 9.76 11.35
CA TRP A 258 17.73 8.38 11.84
C TRP A 258 17.67 8.28 13.38
N ASP A 259 16.87 9.15 14.00
CA ASP A 259 16.79 9.33 15.44
C ASP A 259 15.48 8.74 16.02
N CYS A 260 15.63 7.67 16.80
CA CYS A 260 14.54 6.98 17.49
C CYS A 260 14.38 7.37 18.98
N ASN A 261 15.05 8.42 19.44
CA ASN A 261 14.83 8.93 20.79
C ASN A 261 13.39 9.39 20.97
N LYS A 262 12.93 9.39 22.23
CA LYS A 262 11.60 9.86 22.57
C LYS A 262 11.68 11.31 23.01
N TYR A 263 10.71 12.10 22.55
CA TYR A 263 10.61 13.51 22.82
C TYR A 263 9.25 13.83 23.45
N LYS A 264 9.22 14.91 24.23
CA LYS A 264 8.04 15.36 24.94
C LYS A 264 6.94 15.77 23.95
N VAL A 265 5.76 15.22 24.11
CA VAL A 265 4.59 15.47 23.27
C VAL A 265 3.32 15.67 24.09
N CYS A 266 2.39 16.45 23.54
CA CYS A 266 1.08 16.63 24.16
C CYS A 266 0.25 15.33 24.10
N ARG A 267 -0.84 15.28 24.88
CA ARG A 267 -1.70 14.09 24.96
C ARG A 267 -2.30 13.70 23.61
N ALA A 268 -2.76 14.68 22.84
CA ALA A 268 -3.30 14.46 21.51
C ALA A 268 -2.25 13.87 20.55
N SER A 269 -1.05 14.46 20.49
CA SER A 269 0.04 13.96 19.66
C SER A 269 0.50 12.57 20.07
N LYS A 270 0.61 12.27 21.37
CA LYS A 270 0.91 10.91 21.84
C LYS A 270 -0.11 9.89 21.34
N GLN A 271 -1.41 10.20 21.49
CA GLN A 271 -2.48 9.30 21.04
C GLN A 271 -2.42 9.08 19.53
N LEU A 272 -2.18 10.14 18.76
CA LEU A 272 -2.04 10.05 17.30
C LEU A 272 -0.82 9.21 16.92
N LEU A 273 0.35 9.53 17.45
CA LEU A 273 1.62 8.85 17.15
C LEU A 273 1.56 7.36 17.53
N ALA A 274 0.93 7.03 18.66
CA ALA A 274 0.71 5.64 19.06
C ALA A 274 -0.25 4.91 18.11
N TYR A 275 -1.29 5.59 17.62
CA TYR A 275 -2.25 5.03 16.68
C TYR A 275 -1.65 4.75 15.29
N ILE A 276 -0.74 5.62 14.82
CA ILE A 276 -0.09 5.46 13.51
C ILE A 276 1.24 4.68 13.55
N ASP A 277 1.76 4.33 14.73
CA ASP A 277 3.08 3.70 14.93
C ASP A 277 3.31 2.46 14.05
N ARG A 278 2.26 1.65 13.84
CA ARG A 278 2.29 0.42 13.04
C ARG A 278 1.78 0.56 11.61
N LYS A 279 1.30 1.75 11.22
CA LYS A 279 0.74 1.97 9.90
C LYS A 279 1.87 2.27 8.89
N PRO A 280 1.85 1.67 7.69
CA PRO A 280 2.89 1.88 6.68
C PRO A 280 2.71 3.22 5.95
N LEU A 281 3.07 4.33 6.61
CA LEU A 281 2.79 5.69 6.14
C LEU A 281 4.00 6.39 5.49
N TYR A 282 5.20 5.80 5.53
CA TYR A 282 6.43 6.47 5.13
C TYR A 282 7.03 5.83 3.89
N ASN A 283 6.96 6.52 2.75
CA ASN A 283 7.70 6.15 1.55
C ASN A 283 9.08 6.83 1.58
N LEU A 284 10.12 6.09 1.98
CA LEU A 284 11.46 6.66 2.18
C LEU A 284 12.15 7.05 0.86
N SER A 285 11.84 6.37 -0.25
CA SER A 285 12.41 6.72 -1.56
C SER A 285 11.90 8.07 -2.06
N GLN A 286 10.70 8.47 -1.62
CA GLN A 286 10.12 9.79 -1.91
C GLN A 286 10.52 10.86 -0.88
N VAL A 287 10.49 10.53 0.42
CA VAL A 287 10.69 11.52 1.49
C VAL A 287 12.16 11.85 1.72
N ASN A 288 13.04 10.84 1.78
CA ASN A 288 14.47 11.04 2.00
C ASN A 288 15.29 9.91 1.33
N PRO A 289 15.41 9.91 -0.01
CA PRO A 289 16.14 8.86 -0.73
C PRO A 289 17.62 8.75 -0.34
N ARG A 290 18.23 9.84 0.15
CA ARG A 290 19.63 9.82 0.65
C ARG A 290 19.77 8.89 1.86
N LEU A 291 18.75 8.80 2.71
CA LEU A 291 18.77 7.92 3.88
C LEU A 291 18.97 6.45 3.51
N LEU A 292 18.34 5.99 2.42
CA LEU A 292 18.48 4.64 1.88
C LEU A 292 19.90 4.34 1.39
N THR A 293 20.65 5.38 0.98
CA THR A 293 22.04 5.25 0.55
C THR A 293 23.02 5.28 1.72
N PHE A 294 22.81 6.17 2.69
CA PHE A 294 23.73 6.35 3.82
C PHE A 294 23.61 5.25 4.89
N VAL A 295 22.40 4.70 5.10
CA VAL A 295 22.16 3.71 6.15
C VAL A 295 22.21 2.30 5.57
N ALA A 296 23.31 1.58 5.82
CA ALA A 296 23.55 0.25 5.26
C ALA A 296 22.45 -0.78 5.59
N GLN A 297 21.98 -0.82 6.85
CA GLN A 297 20.89 -1.72 7.26
C GLN A 297 19.58 -1.42 6.54
N LEU A 298 19.31 -0.13 6.27
CA LEU A 298 18.13 0.31 5.54
C LEU A 298 18.24 -0.06 4.06
N ASN A 299 19.42 0.08 3.46
CA ASN A 299 19.68 -0.38 2.10
C ASN A 299 19.41 -1.89 1.96
N LYS A 300 19.92 -2.67 2.92
CA LYS A 300 19.79 -4.13 2.92
C LYS A 300 18.33 -4.58 3.06
N ILE A 301 17.58 -4.02 4.02
CA ILE A 301 16.16 -4.36 4.16
C ILE A 301 15.35 -3.91 2.94
N ASN A 302 15.69 -2.77 2.32
CA ASN A 302 15.05 -2.31 1.10
C ASN A 302 15.22 -3.32 -0.04
N LYS A 303 16.43 -3.85 -0.23
CA LYS A 303 16.71 -4.95 -1.18
C LYS A 303 15.86 -6.18 -0.86
N LEU A 304 15.90 -6.67 0.38
CA LEU A 304 15.13 -7.86 0.80
C LEU A 304 13.63 -7.70 0.57
N ARG A 305 13.07 -6.51 0.78
CA ARG A 305 11.65 -6.23 0.52
C ARG A 305 11.31 -6.27 -0.96
N HIS A 306 12.19 -5.76 -1.83
CA HIS A 306 12.03 -5.92 -3.28
C HIS A 306 12.11 -7.39 -3.70
N ASP A 307 13.04 -8.14 -3.12
CA ASP A 307 13.14 -9.59 -3.34
C ASP A 307 11.85 -10.32 -2.91
N ILE A 308 11.27 -9.96 -1.76
CA ILE A 308 9.98 -10.48 -1.29
C ILE A 308 8.86 -10.19 -2.30
N MET A 309 8.84 -9.03 -2.95
CA MET A 309 7.84 -8.74 -3.99
C MET A 309 7.95 -9.70 -5.18
N TYR A 310 9.17 -10.06 -5.59
CA TYR A 310 9.38 -11.10 -6.59
C TYR A 310 9.02 -12.49 -6.06
N MET A 311 9.38 -12.83 -4.83
CA MET A 311 9.06 -14.13 -4.22
C MET A 311 7.55 -14.34 -4.05
N LYS A 312 6.80 -13.29 -3.69
CA LYS A 312 5.33 -13.31 -3.62
C LYS A 312 4.72 -13.83 -4.92
N CYS A 313 5.33 -13.50 -6.05
CA CYS A 313 4.85 -13.92 -7.36
C CYS A 313 4.84 -15.46 -7.49
N TYR A 314 5.88 -16.13 -6.97
CA TYR A 314 5.96 -17.58 -6.88
C TYR A 314 4.85 -18.15 -6.00
N PHE A 315 4.63 -17.55 -4.83
CA PHE A 315 3.68 -18.07 -3.84
C PHE A 315 2.21 -17.91 -4.24
N MET A 316 1.87 -16.83 -4.96
CA MET A 316 0.48 -16.60 -5.42
C MET A 316 0.01 -17.63 -6.45
N CYS A 317 0.94 -18.24 -7.19
CA CYS A 317 0.65 -19.25 -8.22
C CYS A 317 1.04 -20.68 -7.79
N CYS A 318 1.73 -20.84 -6.67
CA CYS A 318 2.12 -22.15 -6.13
C CYS A 318 1.07 -22.69 -5.15
N LYS A 319 0.44 -23.83 -5.50
CA LYS A 319 -0.53 -24.52 -4.63
C LYS A 319 0.09 -24.98 -3.30
N GLU A 320 1.33 -25.46 -3.32
CA GLU A 320 2.05 -25.86 -2.09
C GLU A 320 2.33 -24.67 -1.18
N ALA A 321 2.74 -23.52 -1.73
CA ALA A 321 2.96 -22.32 -0.94
C ALA A 321 1.67 -21.82 -0.26
N LYS A 322 0.52 -21.91 -0.96
CA LYS A 322 -0.79 -21.60 -0.38
C LYS A 322 -1.15 -22.55 0.75
N ARG A 323 -0.96 -23.85 0.56
CA ARG A 323 -1.21 -24.89 1.57
C ARG A 323 -0.36 -24.67 2.83
N LEU A 324 0.93 -24.37 2.65
CA LEU A 324 1.88 -24.07 3.72
C LEU A 324 1.71 -22.66 4.32
N ARG A 325 0.84 -21.83 3.74
CA ARG A 325 0.60 -20.44 4.15
C ARG A 325 1.90 -19.63 4.26
N ILE A 326 2.82 -19.79 3.30
CA ILE A 326 4.18 -19.21 3.37
C ILE A 326 4.18 -17.69 3.59
N LEU A 327 3.25 -16.96 2.96
CA LEU A 327 3.16 -15.50 3.16
C LEU A 327 2.79 -15.10 4.61
N GLN A 328 2.22 -16.00 5.41
CA GLN A 328 1.88 -15.73 6.81
C GLN A 328 3.10 -15.66 7.74
N TYR A 329 4.29 -16.06 7.28
CA TYR A 329 5.52 -15.81 8.03
C TYR A 329 5.74 -14.30 8.24
N LEU A 330 5.15 -13.45 7.38
CA LEU A 330 5.14 -11.98 7.50
C LEU A 330 3.91 -11.42 8.22
N ASN A 331 3.17 -12.22 9.01
CA ASN A 331 1.93 -11.78 9.69
C ASN A 331 2.08 -10.51 10.54
N ARG A 332 3.26 -10.24 11.10
CA ARG A 332 3.51 -9.04 11.91
C ARG A 332 3.75 -7.78 11.06
N ARG A 333 4.00 -7.94 9.75
CA ARG A 333 4.35 -6.89 8.77
C ARG A 333 3.78 -7.23 7.40
N GLN A 334 2.48 -7.46 7.33
CA GLN A 334 1.80 -7.87 6.09
C GLN A 334 2.00 -6.88 4.94
N HIS A 335 2.19 -5.58 5.23
CA HIS A 335 2.50 -4.57 4.24
C HIS A 335 3.80 -4.84 3.45
N PHE A 336 4.72 -5.69 3.94
CA PHE A 336 5.93 -6.06 3.22
C PHE A 336 5.67 -6.95 2.00
N VAL A 337 4.51 -7.62 1.94
CA VAL A 337 4.09 -8.36 0.74
C VAL A 337 3.18 -7.51 -0.15
N GLU A 338 2.73 -6.35 0.30
CA GLU A 338 1.88 -5.45 -0.48
C GLU A 338 2.73 -4.46 -1.29
N SER A 339 3.78 -3.93 -0.67
CA SER A 339 4.70 -2.98 -1.29
C SER A 339 6.10 -3.07 -0.67
N ALA A 340 7.14 -2.76 -1.45
CA ALA A 340 8.50 -2.61 -0.95
C ALA A 340 8.81 -1.19 -0.44
N GLU A 341 8.00 -0.19 -0.79
CA GLU A 341 8.33 1.23 -0.60
C GLU A 341 7.90 1.80 0.76
N TRP A 342 6.81 1.27 1.34
CA TRP A 342 6.16 1.87 2.50
C TRP A 342 6.63 1.27 3.82
N TYR A 343 7.09 2.08 4.76
CA TYR A 343 7.53 1.69 6.09
C TYR A 343 6.58 2.26 7.16
N SER A 344 6.49 1.59 8.30
CA SER A 344 5.92 2.12 9.55
C SER A 344 7.02 2.60 10.49
N LEU A 345 6.69 3.41 11.51
CA LEU A 345 7.67 3.78 12.53
C LEU A 345 8.16 2.58 13.33
N MET A 346 7.30 1.59 13.55
CA MET A 346 7.69 0.33 14.18
C MET A 346 8.76 -0.39 13.36
N ASP A 347 8.67 -0.41 12.03
CA ASP A 347 9.70 -1.03 11.18
C ASP A 347 11.05 -0.31 11.33
N LEU A 348 11.05 1.02 11.27
CA LEU A 348 12.28 1.81 11.38
C LEU A 348 12.93 1.68 12.77
N ARG A 349 12.10 1.68 13.83
CA ARG A 349 12.56 1.39 15.20
C ARG A 349 13.18 0.00 15.31
N ASP A 350 12.47 -1.03 14.85
CA ASP A 350 12.95 -2.41 14.97
C ASP A 350 14.21 -2.64 14.11
N LEU A 351 14.37 -1.88 13.01
CA LEU A 351 15.59 -1.87 12.21
C LEU A 351 16.75 -1.20 12.94
N ILE A 352 16.52 -0.03 13.56
CA ILE A 352 17.52 0.68 14.37
C ILE A 352 17.96 -0.17 15.57
N ASP A 353 17.02 -0.86 16.22
CA ASP A 353 17.30 -1.78 17.32
C ASP A 353 17.98 -3.09 16.86
N GLY A 354 18.23 -3.28 15.56
CA GLY A 354 18.88 -4.48 15.01
C GLY A 354 18.02 -5.75 15.03
N ARG A 355 16.70 -5.63 15.27
CA ARG A 355 15.76 -6.76 15.40
C ARG A 355 15.11 -7.15 14.08
N LEU A 356 14.83 -6.16 13.21
CA LEU A 356 14.09 -6.38 11.97
C LEU A 356 14.88 -7.22 10.95
N LEU A 357 16.15 -6.87 10.74
CA LEU A 357 16.93 -7.44 9.65
C LEU A 357 17.13 -8.97 9.82
N PRO A 358 17.52 -9.51 11.00
CA PRO A 358 17.63 -10.95 11.21
C PRO A 358 16.28 -11.69 11.08
N GLU A 359 15.18 -11.08 11.55
CA GLU A 359 13.82 -11.63 11.41
C GLU A 359 13.48 -11.83 9.92
N ILE A 360 13.73 -10.81 9.09
CA ILE A 360 13.39 -10.85 7.67
C ILE A 360 14.35 -11.74 6.88
N GLU A 361 15.65 -11.75 7.20
CA GLU A 361 16.62 -12.66 6.56
C GLU A 361 16.26 -14.13 6.78
N THR A 362 15.83 -14.48 8.00
CA THR A 362 15.35 -15.84 8.32
C THR A 362 14.15 -16.23 7.45
N ILE A 363 13.18 -15.32 7.32
CA ILE A 363 11.99 -15.54 6.50
C ILE A 363 12.38 -15.66 5.01
N VAL A 364 13.23 -14.77 4.51
CA VAL A 364 13.71 -14.81 3.12
C VAL A 364 14.50 -16.08 2.82
N SER A 365 15.23 -16.63 3.79
CA SER A 365 15.89 -17.94 3.65
C SER A 365 14.87 -19.07 3.45
N VAL A 366 13.77 -19.08 4.21
CA VAL A 366 12.68 -20.06 4.04
C VAL A 366 12.03 -19.89 2.67
N PHE A 367 11.78 -18.65 2.26
CA PHE A 367 11.17 -18.34 0.96
C PHE A 367 12.06 -18.80 -0.20
N THR A 368 13.36 -18.53 -0.09
CA THR A 368 14.36 -18.94 -1.08
C THR A 368 14.40 -20.46 -1.18
N ALA A 369 14.52 -21.18 -0.06
CA ALA A 369 14.57 -22.64 -0.04
C ALA A 369 13.33 -23.26 -0.71
N HIS A 370 12.14 -22.74 -0.41
CA HIS A 370 10.92 -23.19 -1.07
C HIS A 370 10.98 -22.98 -2.59
N ILE A 371 11.41 -21.80 -3.05
CA ILE A 371 11.39 -21.47 -4.47
C ILE A 371 12.44 -22.24 -5.27
N THR A 372 13.65 -22.37 -4.73
CA THR A 372 14.81 -22.85 -5.49
C THR A 372 15.10 -24.34 -5.30
N ARG A 373 14.62 -24.96 -4.21
CA ARG A 373 15.00 -26.35 -3.86
C ARG A 373 13.81 -27.22 -3.49
N ASP A 374 12.90 -26.74 -2.67
CA ASP A 374 11.92 -27.62 -2.02
C ASP A 374 10.62 -27.78 -2.86
N CYS A 375 10.29 -26.81 -3.73
CA CYS A 375 9.08 -26.84 -4.55
C CYS A 375 9.36 -26.86 -6.05
N VAL A 376 9.02 -27.98 -6.68
CA VAL A 376 9.17 -28.19 -8.12
C VAL A 376 8.29 -27.29 -9.00
N ILE A 377 7.16 -26.79 -8.47
CA ILE A 377 6.30 -25.80 -9.15
C ILE A 377 7.03 -24.47 -9.23
N CYS A 378 7.65 -24.04 -8.14
CA CYS A 378 8.41 -22.80 -8.09
C CYS A 378 9.69 -22.90 -8.94
N GLN A 379 10.38 -24.03 -8.89
CA GLN A 379 11.57 -24.27 -9.72
C GLN A 379 11.27 -24.20 -11.22
N GLY A 380 10.14 -24.76 -11.69
CA GLY A 380 9.73 -24.68 -13.10
C GLY A 380 9.45 -23.25 -13.59
N ASN A 381 9.18 -22.32 -12.66
CA ASN A 381 8.99 -20.90 -12.94
C ASN A 381 10.29 -20.08 -12.85
N GLY A 382 11.45 -20.74 -12.74
CA GLY A 382 12.75 -20.10 -12.91
C GLY A 382 13.01 -19.64 -14.35
N PHE A 383 14.10 -18.90 -14.52
CA PHE A 383 14.55 -18.34 -15.79
C PHE A 383 15.89 -18.94 -16.19
N ILE A 384 16.16 -18.98 -17.50
CA ILE A 384 17.48 -19.27 -18.06
C ILE A 384 17.93 -18.01 -18.80
N CYS A 385 19.20 -17.63 -18.68
CA CYS A 385 19.71 -16.47 -19.39
C CYS A 385 19.87 -16.77 -20.88
N GLU A 386 19.03 -16.17 -21.73
CA GLU A 386 19.07 -16.38 -23.19
C GLU A 386 20.25 -15.71 -23.91
N LEU A 387 21.09 -14.99 -23.18
CA LEU A 387 22.25 -14.26 -23.72
C LEU A 387 23.56 -15.03 -23.55
N CYS A 388 23.55 -16.18 -22.88
CA CYS A 388 24.71 -17.03 -22.67
C CYS A 388 24.33 -18.52 -22.77
N PRO A 389 25.30 -19.42 -22.98
CA PRO A 389 25.05 -20.86 -23.01
C PRO A 389 24.89 -21.49 -21.61
N ASP A 390 24.95 -20.70 -20.54
CA ASP A 390 24.74 -21.19 -19.17
C ASP A 390 23.27 -21.57 -18.95
N ASP A 391 23.03 -22.86 -18.67
CA ASP A 391 21.71 -23.45 -18.41
C ASP A 391 21.35 -23.47 -16.90
N ASN A 392 22.12 -22.79 -16.05
CA ASN A 392 21.75 -22.62 -14.65
C ASN A 392 20.47 -21.79 -14.50
N VAL A 393 19.56 -22.27 -13.65
CA VAL A 393 18.32 -21.57 -13.34
C VAL A 393 18.61 -20.34 -12.48
N ILE A 394 18.19 -19.19 -12.97
CA ILE A 394 18.28 -17.91 -12.27
C ILE A 394 16.88 -17.40 -11.89
N TYR A 395 16.83 -16.61 -10.83
CA TYR A 395 15.60 -16.04 -10.30
C TYR A 395 15.70 -14.51 -10.24
N PRO A 396 14.58 -13.78 -10.27
CA PRO A 396 14.58 -12.32 -10.18
C PRO A 396 15.30 -11.75 -8.95
N PHE A 397 15.30 -12.50 -7.85
CA PHE A 397 15.93 -12.14 -6.57
C PHE A 397 17.36 -12.71 -6.41
N SER A 398 17.90 -13.38 -7.43
CA SER A 398 19.27 -13.88 -7.40
C SER A 398 20.28 -12.73 -7.49
N GLU A 399 21.46 -12.90 -6.90
CA GLU A 399 22.51 -11.90 -7.03
C GLU A 399 23.05 -11.84 -8.46
N GLY A 400 23.46 -10.64 -8.90
CA GLY A 400 24.08 -10.48 -10.23
C GLY A 400 23.14 -10.63 -11.41
N VAL A 401 21.82 -10.56 -11.23
CA VAL A 401 20.85 -10.59 -12.35
C VAL A 401 20.36 -9.19 -12.73
N SER A 402 19.76 -9.10 -13.92
CA SER A 402 19.02 -7.94 -14.43
C SER A 402 17.71 -8.40 -15.03
N ILE A 403 16.66 -7.59 -14.83
CA ILE A 403 15.30 -7.89 -15.28
C ILE A 403 14.93 -6.88 -16.37
N CYS A 404 14.46 -7.36 -17.51
CA CYS A 404 13.95 -6.47 -18.55
C CYS A 404 12.63 -5.82 -18.10
N HIS A 405 12.54 -4.49 -18.15
CA HIS A 405 11.32 -3.77 -17.72
C HIS A 405 10.12 -3.99 -18.64
N GLU A 406 10.34 -4.29 -19.93
CA GLU A 406 9.26 -4.54 -20.88
C GLU A 406 8.67 -5.95 -20.71
N CYS A 407 9.51 -6.98 -20.61
CA CYS A 407 9.02 -8.36 -20.60
C CYS A 407 9.29 -9.18 -19.37
N CYS A 408 10.00 -8.62 -18.39
CA CYS A 408 10.36 -9.27 -17.13
C CYS A 408 11.21 -10.54 -17.30
N ALA A 409 11.80 -10.77 -18.48
CA ALA A 409 12.82 -11.80 -18.64
C ALA A 409 14.04 -11.45 -17.77
N VAL A 410 14.60 -12.47 -17.14
CA VAL A 410 15.75 -12.36 -16.23
C VAL A 410 17.00 -12.81 -16.97
N PHE A 411 18.07 -12.03 -16.86
CA PHE A 411 19.36 -12.29 -17.47
C PHE A 411 20.46 -12.11 -16.42
N HIS A 412 21.62 -12.72 -16.63
CA HIS A 412 22.83 -12.31 -15.92
C HIS A 412 23.12 -10.83 -16.23
N ARG A 413 23.46 -10.04 -15.20
CA ARG A 413 23.71 -8.60 -15.31
C ARG A 413 24.80 -8.31 -16.32
N HIS A 414 25.92 -9.02 -16.23
CA HIS A 414 27.01 -8.89 -17.18
C HIS A 414 26.57 -9.15 -18.63
N CYS A 415 25.81 -10.23 -18.88
CA CYS A 415 25.31 -10.54 -20.22
C CYS A 415 24.37 -9.44 -20.76
N PHE A 416 23.49 -8.92 -19.90
CA PHE A 416 22.55 -7.87 -20.28
C PHE A 416 23.23 -6.52 -20.54
N ASP A 417 24.25 -6.17 -19.74
CA ASP A 417 25.05 -4.96 -19.93
C ASP A 417 25.87 -5.03 -21.23
N VAL A 418 26.49 -6.18 -21.54
CA VAL A 418 27.20 -6.43 -22.81
C VAL A 418 26.26 -6.27 -24.01
N ALA A 419 25.02 -6.75 -23.89
CA ALA A 419 23.98 -6.56 -24.91
C ALA A 419 23.42 -5.11 -24.98
N SER A 420 24.09 -4.13 -24.37
CA SER A 420 23.68 -2.72 -24.30
C SER A 420 22.30 -2.52 -23.67
N LYS A 421 21.94 -3.36 -22.69
CA LYS A 421 20.63 -3.35 -22.01
C LYS A 421 19.44 -3.48 -22.97
N ARG A 422 19.66 -4.02 -24.17
CA ARG A 422 18.61 -4.29 -25.15
C ARG A 422 18.17 -5.74 -25.02
N CYS A 423 16.89 -5.94 -24.73
CA CYS A 423 16.31 -7.27 -24.67
C CYS A 423 16.23 -7.88 -26.08
N PRO A 424 16.67 -9.14 -26.28
CA PRO A 424 16.60 -9.78 -27.60
C PRO A 424 15.17 -10.06 -28.06
N ARG A 425 14.20 -10.01 -27.14
CA ARG A 425 12.80 -10.26 -27.43
C ARG A 425 12.14 -8.92 -27.83
N LYS A 426 11.60 -8.77 -29.06
CA LYS A 426 10.80 -7.60 -29.52
C LYS A 426 9.27 -7.88 -29.58
N ASN A 427 8.46 -6.84 -29.30
CA ASN A 427 7.00 -6.57 -29.46
C ASN A 427 5.92 -7.67 -29.61
N VAL A 428 4.73 -7.38 -29.06
CA VAL A 428 3.50 -8.21 -28.98
C VAL A 428 2.51 -7.83 -30.11
N VAL A 429 1.81 -8.83 -30.67
CA VAL A 429 0.86 -8.74 -31.80
C VAL A 429 -0.57 -8.45 -31.30
N VAL A 430 -1.36 -7.73 -32.10
CA VAL A 430 -2.75 -7.27 -31.86
C VAL A 430 -3.76 -8.44 -31.88
N MET A 431 -4.82 -8.35 -31.06
CA MET A 431 -5.92 -9.32 -30.89
C MET A 431 -6.87 -9.42 -32.10
N SER A 432 -7.35 -10.63 -32.43
CA SER A 432 -8.59 -10.85 -33.20
C SER A 432 -9.70 -11.39 -32.27
N ILE A 433 -10.94 -10.95 -32.43
CA ILE A 433 -12.09 -11.43 -31.61
C ILE A 433 -12.41 -12.91 -31.86
N GLU A 434 -11.93 -13.45 -32.98
CA GLU A 434 -12.08 -14.85 -33.39
C GLU A 434 -11.24 -15.83 -32.53
N SER A 435 -10.28 -15.32 -31.76
CA SER A 435 -9.39 -16.09 -30.88
C SER A 435 -10.02 -16.54 -29.55
N VAL A 436 -11.22 -16.06 -29.19
CA VAL A 436 -11.92 -16.41 -27.96
C VAL A 436 -12.83 -17.63 -28.19
N PRO A 437 -12.83 -18.67 -27.32
CA PRO A 437 -13.75 -19.79 -27.44
C PRO A 437 -15.22 -19.34 -27.37
N ARG A 438 -16.03 -19.79 -28.34
CA ARG A 438 -17.46 -19.42 -28.43
C ARG A 438 -18.33 -20.16 -27.41
N ASP A 439 -17.89 -21.35 -27.00
CA ASP A 439 -18.49 -22.10 -25.89
C ASP A 439 -17.40 -22.87 -25.10
N LEU A 440 -17.81 -23.55 -24.04
CA LEU A 440 -16.91 -24.28 -23.14
C LEU A 440 -16.76 -25.77 -23.51
N ARG A 441 -17.27 -26.21 -24.67
CA ARG A 441 -17.20 -27.61 -25.08
C ARG A 441 -15.93 -27.86 -25.89
N ASN A 442 -15.36 -29.06 -25.73
CA ASN A 442 -14.20 -29.52 -26.48
C ASN A 442 -13.03 -28.51 -26.51
N LEU A 443 -12.82 -27.81 -25.39
CA LEU A 443 -11.68 -26.91 -25.25
C LEU A 443 -10.38 -27.72 -25.19
N ARG A 444 -9.36 -27.18 -25.84
CA ARG A 444 -8.01 -27.72 -25.82
C ARG A 444 -7.03 -26.60 -25.53
N ALA A 445 -5.90 -26.92 -24.91
CA ALA A 445 -4.82 -25.99 -24.64
C ALA A 445 -3.57 -26.35 -25.44
N CYS A 446 -2.97 -25.37 -26.11
CA CYS A 446 -1.75 -25.56 -26.90
C CYS A 446 -0.57 -25.95 -26.00
N LEU A 447 0.12 -27.05 -26.32
CA LEU A 447 1.25 -27.57 -25.54
C LEU A 447 2.49 -26.66 -25.60
N LEU A 448 2.56 -25.74 -26.58
CA LEU A 448 3.67 -24.80 -26.73
C LEU A 448 3.44 -23.46 -25.99
N CYS A 449 2.22 -22.90 -26.06
CA CYS A 449 1.94 -21.55 -25.56
C CYS A 449 0.80 -21.42 -24.54
N SER A 450 0.14 -22.54 -24.20
CA SER A 450 -1.04 -22.63 -23.32
C SER A 450 -2.31 -21.91 -23.77
N MET A 451 -2.37 -21.38 -25.01
CA MET A 451 -3.61 -20.81 -25.55
C MET A 451 -4.74 -21.85 -25.58
N VAL A 452 -5.93 -21.42 -25.18
CA VAL A 452 -7.14 -22.25 -25.12
C VAL A 452 -8.12 -21.81 -26.20
N LYS A 453 -8.50 -22.76 -27.08
CA LYS A 453 -9.50 -22.63 -28.13
C LYS A 453 -10.34 -23.92 -28.19
N SER A 454 -11.47 -23.91 -28.89
CA SER A 454 -12.15 -25.18 -29.22
C SER A 454 -11.32 -25.98 -30.24
N LEU A 455 -11.55 -27.30 -30.29
CA LEU A 455 -10.96 -28.15 -31.33
C LEU A 455 -11.19 -27.56 -32.73
N ASP A 456 -12.44 -27.22 -33.07
CA ASP A 456 -12.81 -26.66 -34.37
C ASP A 456 -12.06 -25.36 -34.70
N GLN A 457 -11.84 -24.49 -33.71
CA GLN A 457 -11.10 -23.24 -33.91
C GLN A 457 -9.60 -23.48 -34.15
N PHE A 458 -9.00 -24.52 -33.55
CA PHE A 458 -7.63 -24.91 -33.87
C PHE A 458 -7.53 -25.51 -35.28
N VAL A 459 -8.51 -26.32 -35.70
CA VAL A 459 -8.54 -26.88 -37.05
C VAL A 459 -8.74 -25.77 -38.10
N LEU A 460 -9.63 -24.81 -37.85
CA LEU A 460 -9.95 -23.73 -38.79
C LEU A 460 -8.82 -22.71 -38.94
N ASP A 461 -8.28 -22.24 -37.80
CA ASP A 461 -7.39 -21.06 -37.76
C ASP A 461 -5.99 -21.37 -37.27
N GLY A 462 -5.75 -22.58 -36.74
CA GLY A 462 -4.52 -22.88 -36.04
C GLY A 462 -4.41 -22.19 -34.69
N CYS A 463 -3.20 -22.18 -34.15
CA CYS A 463 -2.89 -21.43 -32.92
C CYS A 463 -2.36 -20.04 -33.25
N ASP A 464 -3.04 -19.01 -32.78
CA ASP A 464 -2.71 -17.60 -33.04
C ASP A 464 -1.27 -17.21 -32.63
N ASN A 465 -0.67 -17.96 -31.70
CA ASN A 465 0.72 -17.75 -31.26
C ASN A 465 1.75 -18.66 -31.93
N CYS A 466 1.33 -19.83 -32.40
CA CYS A 466 2.24 -20.94 -32.69
C CYS A 466 2.07 -21.51 -34.10
N GLU A 467 1.08 -21.04 -34.86
CA GLU A 467 0.73 -21.63 -36.15
C GLU A 467 1.91 -21.65 -37.13
N ARG A 468 2.70 -20.58 -37.17
CA ARG A 468 3.93 -20.50 -37.98
C ARG A 468 4.92 -21.64 -37.73
N TYR A 469 4.90 -22.21 -36.53
CA TYR A 469 5.83 -23.26 -36.11
C TYR A 469 5.20 -24.65 -36.14
N LEU A 470 3.94 -24.76 -35.70
CA LEU A 470 3.24 -26.04 -35.56
C LEU A 470 2.47 -26.44 -36.82
N ASN A 471 2.07 -25.49 -37.68
CA ASN A 471 1.33 -25.71 -38.92
C ASN A 471 0.15 -26.69 -38.73
N MET A 472 -0.77 -26.36 -37.82
CA MET A 472 -1.90 -27.22 -37.42
C MET A 472 -3.17 -26.95 -38.23
N LYS A 473 -3.24 -25.81 -38.92
CA LYS A 473 -4.43 -25.39 -39.66
C LYS A 473 -4.79 -26.40 -40.75
N GLY A 474 -6.04 -26.86 -40.73
CA GLY A 474 -6.58 -27.86 -41.67
C GLY A 474 -6.22 -29.31 -41.35
N ASP A 475 -5.55 -29.58 -40.23
CA ASP A 475 -5.05 -30.91 -39.88
C ASP A 475 -5.48 -31.28 -38.44
N GLU A 476 -6.58 -32.01 -38.32
CA GLU A 476 -7.17 -32.38 -37.02
C GLU A 476 -6.30 -33.34 -36.21
N ASP A 477 -5.58 -34.24 -36.88
CA ASP A 477 -4.66 -35.17 -36.23
C ASP A 477 -3.51 -34.39 -35.57
N LYS A 478 -2.95 -33.44 -36.32
CA LYS A 478 -1.87 -32.59 -35.81
C LYS A 478 -2.31 -31.63 -34.71
N VAL A 479 -3.55 -31.11 -34.78
CA VAL A 479 -4.16 -30.38 -33.66
C VAL A 479 -4.22 -31.26 -32.42
N SER A 480 -4.66 -32.52 -32.55
CA SER A 480 -4.76 -33.46 -31.44
C SER A 480 -3.41 -33.78 -30.80
N GLU A 481 -2.33 -33.84 -31.57
CA GLU A 481 -0.96 -34.04 -31.08
C GLU A 481 -0.34 -32.80 -30.43
N CYS A 482 -0.69 -31.60 -30.92
CA CYS A 482 -0.09 -30.33 -30.48
C CYS A 482 -0.86 -29.64 -29.33
N THR A 483 -2.02 -30.17 -28.96
CA THR A 483 -2.91 -29.58 -27.94
C THR A 483 -3.42 -30.66 -26.99
N SER A 484 -3.76 -30.27 -25.76
CA SER A 484 -4.28 -31.18 -24.74
C SER A 484 -5.67 -30.78 -24.28
N SER A 485 -6.57 -31.75 -24.13
CA SER A 485 -7.86 -31.54 -23.47
C SER A 485 -7.75 -31.52 -21.95
N ASN A 486 -6.59 -31.89 -21.39
CA ASN A 486 -6.35 -31.92 -19.95
C ASN A 486 -5.52 -30.70 -19.54
N PHE A 487 -6.21 -29.67 -19.04
CA PHE A 487 -5.59 -28.42 -18.61
C PHE A 487 -6.35 -27.87 -17.40
N ASP A 488 -5.66 -27.11 -16.54
CA ASP A 488 -6.25 -26.49 -15.36
C ASP A 488 -6.23 -24.98 -15.44
N GLY A 489 -7.32 -24.38 -14.94
CA GLY A 489 -7.48 -22.94 -14.81
C GLY A 489 -7.52 -22.20 -16.14
N ILE A 490 -8.19 -21.04 -16.16
CA ILE A 490 -8.30 -20.20 -17.35
C ILE A 490 -7.87 -18.78 -17.00
N ILE A 491 -7.12 -18.15 -17.91
CA ILE A 491 -6.63 -16.77 -17.83
C ILE A 491 -7.13 -16.04 -19.06
N ALA A 492 -7.95 -15.00 -18.86
CA ALA A 492 -8.27 -14.04 -19.90
C ALA A 492 -7.18 -12.95 -19.94
N ALA A 493 -6.26 -13.07 -20.89
CA ALA A 493 -5.13 -12.15 -21.05
C ALA A 493 -5.55 -10.93 -21.89
N ALA A 494 -6.19 -9.94 -21.27
CA ALA A 494 -6.70 -8.74 -21.95
C ALA A 494 -5.60 -7.68 -22.26
N SER A 495 -4.56 -7.61 -21.42
CA SER A 495 -3.39 -6.76 -21.63
C SER A 495 -2.12 -7.56 -21.26
N PRO A 496 -1.71 -8.54 -22.09
CA PRO A 496 -0.56 -9.40 -21.80
C PRO A 496 0.71 -8.61 -21.43
N GLU A 497 0.96 -7.52 -22.14
CA GLU A 497 2.11 -6.64 -21.98
C GLU A 497 2.17 -5.94 -20.60
N ASP A 498 1.01 -5.60 -20.04
CA ASP A 498 0.88 -4.83 -18.79
C ASP A 498 0.28 -5.66 -17.64
N SER A 499 0.26 -6.99 -17.79
CA SER A 499 -0.32 -7.89 -16.80
C SER A 499 0.76 -8.67 -16.07
N TRP A 500 0.80 -8.51 -14.75
CA TRP A 500 1.64 -9.33 -13.88
C TRP A 500 1.36 -10.84 -14.07
N VAL A 501 0.08 -11.24 -14.15
CA VAL A 501 -0.33 -12.64 -14.39
C VAL A 501 0.24 -13.16 -15.70
N CYS A 502 0.22 -12.34 -16.75
CA CYS A 502 0.72 -12.74 -18.07
C CYS A 502 2.24 -12.84 -18.11
N LYS A 503 2.94 -11.93 -17.43
CA LYS A 503 4.41 -11.97 -17.27
C LYS A 503 4.81 -13.25 -16.54
N TRP A 504 4.10 -13.56 -15.45
CA TRP A 504 4.28 -14.76 -14.66
C TRP A 504 4.12 -16.04 -15.48
N GLN A 505 3.02 -16.14 -16.21
CA GLN A 505 2.70 -17.31 -17.02
C GLN A 505 3.51 -17.41 -18.32
N LYS A 506 4.51 -16.54 -18.54
CA LYS A 506 5.31 -16.49 -19.76
C LYS A 506 4.42 -16.33 -21.01
N ILE A 507 3.30 -15.60 -20.88
CA ILE A 507 2.35 -15.26 -21.94
C ILE A 507 2.25 -13.75 -22.22
N ASN A 508 3.05 -12.91 -21.56
CA ASN A 508 3.05 -11.45 -21.73
C ASN A 508 3.43 -10.96 -23.12
N ARG A 509 3.94 -11.84 -23.98
CA ARG A 509 4.25 -11.57 -25.39
C ARG A 509 3.39 -12.35 -26.37
N LYS A 510 2.40 -13.05 -25.84
CA LYS A 510 1.42 -13.78 -26.63
C LYS A 510 0.27 -12.84 -26.95
N VAL A 511 -0.49 -13.17 -27.98
CA VAL A 511 -1.65 -12.36 -28.36
C VAL A 511 -2.65 -12.31 -27.20
N LYS A 512 -3.49 -11.29 -27.16
CA LYS A 512 -4.61 -11.26 -26.21
C LYS A 512 -5.52 -12.47 -26.49
N GLY A 513 -6.02 -13.12 -25.45
CA GLY A 513 -6.79 -14.35 -25.61
C GLY A 513 -6.94 -15.13 -24.32
N ILE A 514 -7.45 -16.36 -24.46
CA ILE A 514 -7.67 -17.26 -23.33
C ILE A 514 -6.49 -18.23 -23.22
N TYR A 515 -5.96 -18.41 -22.02
CA TYR A 515 -4.80 -19.27 -21.73
C TYR A 515 -5.07 -20.19 -20.55
N ALA A 516 -4.48 -21.37 -20.54
CA ALA A 516 -4.53 -22.29 -19.41
C ALA A 516 -3.47 -21.92 -18.35
N VAL A 517 -3.78 -22.16 -17.07
CA VAL A 517 -2.82 -22.02 -15.97
C VAL A 517 -1.80 -23.16 -16.00
N SER A 518 -2.25 -24.37 -16.32
CA SER A 518 -1.48 -25.61 -16.45
C SER A 518 -1.97 -26.37 -17.67
N VAL A 519 -1.09 -27.01 -18.44
CA VAL A 519 -1.44 -27.90 -19.56
C VAL A 519 -0.72 -29.22 -19.39
N SER A 520 -1.47 -30.31 -19.27
CA SER A 520 -0.88 -31.63 -19.13
C SER A 520 -0.46 -32.22 -20.47
N GLY A 521 0.71 -32.85 -20.48
CA GLY A 521 1.30 -33.52 -21.66
C GLY A 521 2.49 -32.79 -22.28
N SER A 522 3.05 -33.42 -23.31
CA SER A 522 4.23 -32.93 -24.03
C SER A 522 4.08 -33.11 -25.54
N LEU A 523 4.73 -32.23 -26.30
CA LEU A 523 4.81 -32.35 -27.76
C LEU A 523 5.56 -33.63 -28.16
N PRO A 524 5.12 -34.34 -29.22
CA PRO A 524 5.84 -35.50 -29.75
C PRO A 524 7.27 -35.16 -30.20
N SER A 525 8.18 -36.13 -30.09
CA SER A 525 9.61 -35.95 -30.40
C SER A 525 9.89 -35.40 -31.81
N HIS A 526 9.09 -35.79 -32.80
CA HIS A 526 9.26 -35.32 -34.18
C HIS A 526 8.94 -33.81 -34.31
N ILE A 527 7.86 -33.33 -33.67
CA ILE A 527 7.51 -31.91 -33.62
C ILE A 527 8.58 -31.11 -32.86
N VAL A 528 9.11 -31.66 -31.77
CA VAL A 528 10.20 -31.01 -31.02
C VAL A 528 11.47 -30.84 -31.87
N GLN A 529 11.79 -31.80 -32.73
CA GLN A 529 12.91 -31.69 -33.68
C GLN A 529 12.66 -30.60 -34.74
N GLU A 530 11.44 -30.51 -35.27
CA GLU A 530 11.05 -29.45 -36.21
C GLU A 530 11.14 -28.06 -35.57
N LEU A 531 10.65 -27.90 -34.33
CA LEU A 531 10.78 -26.65 -33.57
C LEU A 531 12.25 -26.27 -33.37
N LYS A 532 13.11 -27.24 -33.05
CA LYS A 532 14.55 -27.01 -32.88
C LYS A 532 15.21 -26.56 -34.19
N ALA A 533 14.84 -27.15 -35.33
CA ALA A 533 15.33 -26.73 -36.64
C ALA A 533 14.93 -25.27 -36.99
N GLN A 534 13.80 -24.81 -36.44
CA GLN A 534 13.31 -23.43 -36.58
C GLN A 534 13.80 -22.48 -35.46
N ASN A 535 14.78 -22.89 -34.65
CA ASN A 535 15.30 -22.15 -33.49
C ASN A 535 14.27 -21.83 -32.39
N VAL A 536 13.22 -22.67 -32.26
CA VAL A 536 12.25 -22.59 -31.18
C VAL A 536 12.62 -23.57 -30.07
N ARG A 537 12.99 -23.06 -28.88
CA ARG A 537 13.31 -23.89 -27.71
C ARG A 537 12.01 -24.39 -27.06
N TYR A 538 11.86 -25.71 -26.97
CA TYR A 538 10.78 -26.38 -26.25
C TYR A 538 11.35 -27.22 -25.10
N VAL A 539 10.67 -27.21 -23.96
CA VAL A 539 11.01 -28.03 -22.79
C VAL A 539 9.79 -28.90 -22.47
N PRO A 540 9.91 -30.25 -22.49
CA PRO A 540 8.81 -31.14 -22.14
C PRO A 540 8.23 -30.84 -20.76
N ASN A 541 6.91 -30.96 -20.62
CA ASN A 541 6.15 -30.72 -19.38
C ASN A 541 6.35 -29.32 -18.75
N MET A 542 6.92 -28.35 -19.46
CA MET A 542 7.14 -26.99 -18.94
C MET A 542 5.82 -26.29 -18.57
N ARG A 543 4.73 -26.68 -19.22
CA ARG A 543 3.38 -26.16 -18.97
C ARG A 543 2.58 -27.04 -18.02
N ASP A 544 3.06 -28.23 -17.67
CA ASP A 544 2.38 -29.17 -16.79
C ASP A 544 2.75 -28.90 -15.32
N THR A 545 1.81 -28.34 -14.56
CA THR A 545 1.94 -28.12 -13.11
C THR A 545 1.15 -29.16 -12.28
N THR A 546 0.58 -30.16 -12.96
CA THR A 546 -0.28 -31.23 -12.42
C THR A 546 0.48 -32.49 -12.05
N GLU A 547 1.42 -32.95 -12.88
CA GLU A 547 2.20 -34.20 -12.69
C GLU A 547 3.22 -34.18 -11.53
N LYS A 548 3.25 -33.11 -10.73
CA LYS A 548 4.15 -32.99 -9.58
C LYS A 548 3.41 -32.84 -8.25
N LEU A 549 2.27 -33.54 -8.14
CA LEU A 549 1.50 -33.74 -6.91
C LEU A 549 1.93 -35.03 -6.19
#